data_AF-A0A954GDQ0-F1
#
_entry.id   AF-A0A954GDQ0-F1
#
_cell.length_a   1.000
_cell.length_b   1.000
_cell.length_c   1.000
_cell.angle_alpha   90.00
_cell.angle_beta   90.00
_cell.angle_gamma   90.00
#
_symmetry.space_group_name_H-M   'P 1'
#
loop_
_entity.id
_entity.type
_entity.pdbx_description
1 polymer ?
#
loop_
_entity_poly.entity_id
_entity_poly.type
_entity_poly.pdbx_seq_one_letter_code
_entity_poly.pdbx_strand_id
1 'polypeptide(L)'
;MLVGYVSNERYVALGEVLFEFRGEGRVVAARSHISGAVYAEVSPGEYEVVLGKDGFGSKIVTMTVREDEPYQFRLLSDGLFGYMWPKCAKSGERSEFRVHAVEEYEVELWRYGAEKEFIRRIGIFDEHGPRATMQITPDGDYTQTGVEWNKHGYHAKAMAQFIEAPERSGLYYLHARSRSGAFFSFPWVVAPQSPRAQVAVLASDINWNAYNGFGGRSNYIHADGFPPTPTINSRLELKRYTEKEHRTYDQESYAPLSLDRPDPYNHIDESEGLTDPIRGRQGCHMAAAEWRLLGWMEQHGFDYDYYSETQLHFDQVPLEEYRVLILSTHPEYWSIHMYDRVKRWVFEQGGRLMYLGGNGLNCEVEFLDDHRIVYHNTRWSHSEPQYAPDGREYESRMDKRHESEANLLGVAFTFPGIMTAAPYQVLDADHWCFEGTGLKNGDTFGEESLHLRVPGGASGHETDKVTAQSPANVRKLARGLNPGEGGAEIVTFETNSGGAVFSVGSICWPSSVLVDRAVSQITANVLRRFRDSTS
;
A
#
# COMPACT_ATOMS: atom_id res chain seq x y z
N MET A 1 -40.80 7.54 2.72
CA MET A 1 -39.71 7.86 3.69
C MET A 1 -38.36 7.77 2.99
N LEU A 2 -37.32 8.41 3.52
CA LEU A 2 -35.95 8.11 3.10
C LEU A 2 -35.60 6.71 3.61
N VAL A 3 -35.28 5.78 2.72
CA VAL A 3 -34.92 4.41 3.09
C VAL A 3 -33.40 4.25 3.16
N GLY A 4 -32.67 4.97 2.32
CA GLY A 4 -31.22 4.82 2.25
C GLY A 4 -30.57 5.64 1.15
N TYR A 5 -29.29 5.36 0.94
CA TYR A 5 -28.48 5.88 -0.15
C TYR A 5 -27.85 4.73 -0.93
N VAL A 6 -27.64 4.90 -2.23
CA VAL A 6 -26.93 3.94 -3.07
C VAL A 6 -25.71 4.56 -3.72
N SER A 7 -24.63 3.78 -3.76
CA SER A 7 -23.32 4.23 -4.21
C SER A 7 -22.47 3.10 -4.79
N ASN A 8 -21.44 3.46 -5.55
CA ASN A 8 -20.53 2.51 -6.18
C ASN A 8 -19.40 2.06 -5.24
N GLU A 9 -18.48 1.20 -5.70
CA GLU A 9 -17.33 0.75 -4.92
C GLU A 9 -16.35 1.85 -4.48
N ARG A 10 -16.50 3.11 -4.92
CA ARG A 10 -15.73 4.26 -4.43
C ARG A 10 -16.53 5.18 -3.50
N TYR A 11 -17.72 4.74 -3.09
CA TYR A 11 -18.70 5.53 -2.32
C TYR A 11 -19.14 6.81 -3.03
N VAL A 12 -19.16 6.78 -4.36
CA VAL A 12 -19.75 7.83 -5.20
C VAL A 12 -21.23 7.53 -5.41
N ALA A 13 -22.07 8.56 -5.26
CA ALA A 13 -23.51 8.48 -5.38
C ALA A 13 -23.95 7.93 -6.74
N LEU A 14 -24.95 7.05 -6.74
CA LEU A 14 -25.54 6.51 -7.97
C LEU A 14 -26.98 6.98 -8.13
N GLY A 15 -27.23 7.82 -9.13
CA GLY A 15 -28.58 8.18 -9.55
C GLY A 15 -29.22 7.15 -10.48
N GLU A 16 -30.55 7.14 -10.52
CA GLU A 16 -31.34 6.29 -11.42
C GLU A 16 -31.08 4.78 -11.23
N VAL A 17 -30.79 4.34 -10.00
CA VAL A 17 -30.81 2.92 -9.63
C VAL A 17 -32.26 2.53 -9.38
N LEU A 18 -32.71 1.40 -9.94
CA LEU A 18 -34.06 0.88 -9.74
C LEU A 18 -34.10 -0.05 -8.53
N PHE A 19 -35.18 0.02 -7.77
CA PHE A 19 -35.40 -0.79 -6.57
C PHE A 19 -36.77 -1.46 -6.61
N GLU A 20 -36.84 -2.69 -6.10
CA GLU A 20 -38.08 -3.37 -5.70
C GLU A 20 -37.97 -3.78 -4.24
N PHE A 21 -38.78 -3.18 -3.37
CA PHE A 21 -38.92 -3.58 -1.97
C PHE A 21 -40.05 -4.62 -1.87
N ARG A 22 -39.69 -5.86 -1.58
CA ARG A 22 -40.59 -7.01 -1.51
C ARG A 22 -40.77 -7.42 -0.06
N GLY A 23 -41.99 -7.26 0.46
CA GLY A 23 -42.33 -7.53 1.86
C GLY A 23 -43.81 -7.32 2.12
N GLU A 24 -44.35 -7.94 3.17
CA GLU A 24 -45.76 -7.79 3.57
C GLU A 24 -46.79 -8.13 2.46
N GLY A 25 -46.43 -9.04 1.54
CA GLY A 25 -47.29 -9.42 0.41
C GLY A 25 -47.42 -8.35 -0.68
N ARG A 26 -46.58 -7.31 -0.67
CA ARG A 26 -46.55 -6.24 -1.70
C ARG A 26 -45.14 -6.04 -2.25
N VAL A 27 -45.08 -5.40 -3.42
CA VAL A 27 -43.84 -4.92 -4.04
C VAL A 27 -43.96 -3.40 -4.23
N VAL A 28 -43.02 -2.66 -3.64
CA VAL A 28 -42.94 -1.21 -3.80
C VAL A 28 -41.73 -0.89 -4.66
N ALA A 29 -41.95 -0.31 -5.84
CA ALA A 29 -40.88 0.14 -6.70
C ALA A 29 -40.37 1.53 -6.27
N ALA A 30 -39.06 1.75 -6.37
CA ALA A 30 -38.45 3.05 -6.13
C ALA A 30 -37.27 3.30 -7.06
N ARG A 31 -36.76 4.53 -7.06
CA ARG A 31 -35.60 4.95 -7.83
C ARG A 31 -34.71 5.87 -7.00
N SER A 32 -33.39 5.72 -7.11
CA SER A 32 -32.46 6.67 -6.48
C SER A 32 -32.38 8.01 -7.23
N HIS A 33 -32.25 9.09 -6.47
CA HIS A 33 -31.96 10.42 -7.00
C HIS A 33 -30.46 10.56 -7.31
N ILE A 34 -30.05 11.66 -7.97
CA ILE A 34 -28.65 11.92 -8.32
C ILE A 34 -27.69 11.93 -7.11
N SER A 35 -28.21 12.23 -5.92
CA SER A 35 -27.48 12.16 -4.64
C SER A 35 -27.33 10.74 -4.09
N GLY A 36 -27.82 9.72 -4.81
CA GLY A 36 -27.94 8.36 -4.32
C GLY A 36 -29.12 8.13 -3.38
N ALA A 37 -29.83 9.17 -2.93
CA ALA A 37 -30.95 9.04 -1.99
C ALA A 37 -32.09 8.19 -2.57
N VAL A 38 -32.61 7.25 -1.78
CA VAL A 38 -33.70 6.34 -2.14
C VAL A 38 -34.91 6.63 -1.25
N TYR A 39 -35.98 7.13 -1.86
CA TYR A 39 -37.26 7.33 -1.20
C TYR A 39 -38.26 6.27 -1.64
N ALA A 40 -38.92 5.62 -0.68
CA ALA A 40 -39.96 4.63 -0.97
C ALA A 40 -41.14 4.73 0.01
N GLU A 41 -42.32 4.27 -0.43
CA GLU A 41 -43.56 4.21 0.35
C GLU A 41 -43.70 2.85 1.05
N VAL A 42 -42.74 2.57 1.94
CA VAL A 42 -42.69 1.35 2.77
C VAL A 42 -42.89 1.70 4.24
N SER A 43 -43.26 0.71 5.04
CA SER A 43 -43.34 0.83 6.50
C SER A 43 -42.06 0.28 7.13
N PRO A 44 -41.72 0.64 8.39
CA PRO A 44 -40.60 0.00 9.08
C PRO A 44 -40.82 -1.51 9.19
N GLY A 45 -39.79 -2.30 8.84
CA GLY A 45 -39.92 -3.76 8.75
C GLY A 45 -38.83 -4.40 7.90
N GLU A 46 -38.84 -5.72 7.82
CA GLU A 46 -37.91 -6.49 6.99
C GLU A 46 -38.41 -6.59 5.53
N TYR A 47 -37.50 -6.36 4.59
CA TYR A 47 -37.76 -6.46 3.16
C TYR A 47 -36.63 -7.22 2.45
N GLU A 48 -37.00 -8.00 1.44
CA GLU A 48 -36.09 -8.37 0.36
C GLU A 48 -36.06 -7.21 -0.63
N VAL A 49 -34.87 -6.70 -0.94
CA VAL A 49 -34.68 -5.56 -1.83
C VAL A 49 -33.88 -6.01 -3.04
N VAL A 50 -34.51 -5.91 -4.21
CA VAL A 50 -33.83 -6.09 -5.49
C VAL A 50 -33.42 -4.72 -5.99
N LEU A 51 -32.15 -4.57 -6.38
CA LEU A 51 -31.64 -3.33 -6.92
C LEU A 51 -30.74 -3.57 -8.11
N GLY A 52 -30.82 -2.66 -9.09
CA GLY A 52 -30.09 -2.79 -10.35
C GLY A 52 -29.95 -1.49 -11.10
N LYS A 53 -28.86 -1.39 -11.85
CA LYS A 53 -28.54 -0.30 -12.77
C LYS A 53 -27.63 -0.83 -13.87
N ASP A 54 -27.89 -0.43 -15.11
CA ASP A 54 -27.01 -0.78 -16.23
C ASP A 54 -25.56 -0.33 -15.96
N GLY A 55 -24.60 -1.21 -16.25
CA GLY A 55 -23.19 -1.01 -15.94
C GLY A 55 -22.81 -1.30 -14.48
N PHE A 56 -23.71 -1.88 -13.68
CA PHE A 56 -23.45 -2.32 -12.32
C PHE A 56 -24.02 -3.71 -12.05
N GLY A 57 -23.34 -4.44 -11.16
CA GLY A 57 -23.79 -5.74 -10.69
C GLY A 57 -25.04 -5.63 -9.84
N SER A 58 -26.18 -5.98 -10.43
CA SER A 58 -27.47 -6.06 -9.72
C SER A 58 -27.40 -7.11 -8.62
N LYS A 59 -28.08 -6.87 -7.50
CA LYS A 59 -28.10 -7.81 -6.37
C LYS A 59 -29.45 -7.84 -5.67
N ILE A 60 -29.60 -8.83 -4.80
CA ILE A 60 -30.75 -8.99 -3.91
C ILE A 60 -30.20 -9.01 -2.48
N VAL A 61 -30.78 -8.21 -1.60
CA VAL A 61 -30.37 -8.12 -0.20
C VAL A 61 -31.57 -8.17 0.72
N THR A 62 -31.38 -8.70 1.92
CA THR A 62 -32.37 -8.58 3.00
C THR A 62 -31.95 -7.40 3.88
N MET A 63 -32.87 -6.50 4.15
CA MET A 63 -32.62 -5.34 5.01
C MET A 63 -33.85 -4.97 5.83
N THR A 64 -33.60 -4.32 6.97
CA THR A 64 -34.66 -3.76 7.81
C THR A 64 -34.78 -2.27 7.56
N VAL A 65 -35.94 -1.84 7.06
CA VAL A 65 -36.29 -0.42 6.94
C VAL A 65 -36.53 0.16 8.33
N ARG A 66 -35.85 1.28 8.64
CA ARG A 66 -35.97 2.05 9.88
C ARG A 66 -36.20 3.53 9.53
N GLU A 67 -36.88 4.29 10.40
CA GLU A 67 -37.22 5.69 10.11
C GLU A 67 -36.03 6.66 10.24
N ASP A 68 -35.09 6.35 11.12
CA ASP A 68 -33.99 7.22 11.55
C ASP A 68 -32.60 6.69 11.17
N GLU A 69 -32.53 5.56 10.48
CA GLU A 69 -31.28 4.91 10.09
C GLU A 69 -31.30 4.57 8.59
N PRO A 70 -30.91 5.51 7.70
CA PRO A 70 -30.85 5.27 6.27
C PRO A 70 -29.83 4.16 5.94
N TYR A 71 -30.28 3.18 5.16
CA TYR A 71 -29.45 2.06 4.75
C TYR A 71 -28.46 2.46 3.63
N GLN A 72 -27.28 1.85 3.61
CA GLN A 72 -26.21 2.20 2.68
C GLN A 72 -26.05 1.10 1.62
N PHE A 73 -26.85 1.16 0.56
CA PHE A 73 -26.76 0.24 -0.57
C PHE A 73 -25.47 0.44 -1.36
N ARG A 74 -24.84 -0.66 -1.76
CA ARG A 74 -23.56 -0.67 -2.49
C ARG A 74 -23.73 -1.48 -3.78
N LEU A 75 -23.39 -0.89 -4.92
CA LEU A 75 -23.33 -1.58 -6.21
C LEU A 75 -21.88 -1.61 -6.69
N LEU A 76 -21.46 -2.73 -7.26
CA LEU A 76 -20.15 -2.87 -7.86
C LEU A 76 -20.26 -2.57 -9.36
N SER A 77 -19.41 -1.68 -9.86
CA SER A 77 -19.37 -1.37 -11.29
C SER A 77 -19.00 -2.60 -12.11
N ASP A 78 -19.63 -2.77 -13.28
CA ASP A 78 -19.23 -3.79 -14.24
C ASP A 78 -17.78 -3.55 -14.67
N GLY A 79 -16.95 -4.59 -14.57
CA GLY A 79 -15.55 -4.48 -14.92
C GLY A 79 -14.77 -5.74 -14.58
N LEU A 80 -13.44 -5.58 -14.47
CA LEU A 80 -12.53 -6.63 -14.07
C LEU A 80 -11.71 -6.15 -12.88
N PHE A 81 -11.83 -6.85 -11.75
CA PHE A 81 -11.06 -6.60 -10.54
C PHE A 81 -10.64 -7.93 -9.94
N GLY A 82 -9.49 -7.97 -9.28
CA GLY A 82 -9.09 -9.14 -8.51
C GLY A 82 -8.13 -8.83 -7.38
N TYR A 83 -7.95 -9.79 -6.49
CA TYR A 83 -6.91 -9.78 -5.45
C TYR A 83 -6.69 -11.19 -4.91
N MET A 84 -5.56 -11.38 -4.23
CA MET A 84 -5.28 -12.60 -3.47
C MET A 84 -5.73 -12.47 -2.02
N TRP A 85 -6.23 -13.56 -1.44
CA TRP A 85 -6.60 -13.66 -0.04
C TRP A 85 -6.14 -14.99 0.60
N PRO A 86 -5.27 -14.97 1.62
CA PRO A 86 -4.51 -13.82 2.11
C PRO A 86 -3.57 -13.23 1.04
N LYS A 87 -3.23 -11.94 1.17
CA LYS A 87 -2.37 -11.19 0.23
C LYS A 87 -0.90 -11.63 0.25
N CYS A 88 -0.50 -12.36 1.28
CA CYS A 88 0.81 -12.98 1.40
C CYS A 88 0.67 -14.45 1.81
N ALA A 89 1.65 -15.27 1.43
CA ALA A 89 1.73 -16.68 1.78
C ALA A 89 3.18 -17.14 1.84
N LYS A 90 3.50 -18.17 2.61
CA LYS A 90 4.76 -18.90 2.48
C LYS A 90 4.67 -19.91 1.33
N SER A 91 5.79 -20.21 0.70
CA SER A 91 5.92 -21.27 -0.30
C SER A 91 5.21 -22.55 0.15
N GLY A 92 4.35 -23.11 -0.70
CA GLY A 92 3.55 -24.31 -0.38
C GLY A 92 2.26 -24.05 0.42
N GLU A 93 2.07 -22.86 1.00
CA GLU A 93 0.76 -22.43 1.51
C GLU A 93 -0.16 -22.06 0.34
N ARG A 94 -1.46 -21.92 0.63
CA ARG A 94 -2.46 -21.62 -0.39
C ARG A 94 -3.12 -20.28 -0.10
N SER A 95 -3.26 -19.47 -1.13
CA SER A 95 -4.15 -18.30 -1.14
C SER A 95 -5.26 -18.49 -2.15
N GLU A 96 -6.38 -17.85 -1.90
CA GLU A 96 -7.51 -17.75 -2.81
C GLU A 96 -7.30 -16.57 -3.76
N PHE A 97 -7.47 -16.73 -5.07
CA PHE A 97 -7.68 -15.59 -5.95
C PHE A 97 -9.17 -15.28 -5.98
N ARG A 98 -9.51 -14.00 -5.86
CA ARG A 98 -10.90 -13.52 -5.85
C ARG A 98 -11.06 -12.54 -6.98
N VAL A 99 -11.89 -12.88 -7.96
CA VAL A 99 -12.05 -12.07 -9.18
C VAL A 99 -13.53 -11.72 -9.37
N HIS A 100 -13.78 -10.44 -9.63
CA HIS A 100 -15.02 -9.93 -10.17
C HIS A 100 -14.86 -9.74 -11.68
N ALA A 101 -15.74 -10.38 -12.44
CA ALA A 101 -15.93 -10.14 -13.86
C ALA A 101 -17.41 -10.31 -14.21
N VAL A 102 -17.91 -9.60 -15.22
CA VAL A 102 -19.30 -9.77 -15.71
C VAL A 102 -19.38 -10.68 -16.94
N GLU A 103 -18.26 -11.27 -17.32
CA GLU A 103 -18.08 -12.20 -18.42
C GLU A 103 -17.02 -13.25 -18.05
N GLU A 104 -16.77 -14.18 -18.96
CA GLU A 104 -15.65 -15.12 -18.87
C GLU A 104 -14.31 -14.36 -18.76
N TYR A 105 -13.41 -14.90 -17.94
CA TYR A 105 -12.06 -14.38 -17.80
C TYR A 105 -11.03 -15.50 -17.68
N GLU A 106 -9.80 -15.23 -18.09
CA GLU A 106 -8.65 -16.09 -17.84
C GLU A 106 -7.77 -15.51 -16.73
N VAL A 107 -7.07 -16.41 -16.02
CA VAL A 107 -6.07 -16.04 -15.01
C VAL A 107 -4.76 -16.75 -15.28
N GLU A 108 -3.67 -15.99 -15.22
CA GLU A 108 -2.30 -16.48 -15.33
C GLU A 108 -1.46 -16.00 -14.14
N LEU A 109 -0.50 -16.81 -13.72
CA LEU A 109 0.43 -16.48 -12.64
C LEU A 109 1.78 -16.08 -13.22
N TRP A 110 2.28 -14.93 -12.77
CA TRP A 110 3.52 -14.31 -13.21
C TRP A 110 4.38 -13.94 -12.01
N ARG A 111 5.70 -14.02 -12.15
CA ARG A 111 6.66 -13.50 -11.16
C ARG A 111 7.30 -12.22 -11.70
N TYR A 112 7.33 -11.18 -10.88
CA TYR A 112 7.87 -9.87 -11.25
C TYR A 112 9.25 -9.71 -10.62
N GLY A 113 10.28 -9.81 -11.46
CA GLY A 113 11.70 -9.65 -11.08
C GLY A 113 12.41 -8.78 -12.12
N ALA A 114 13.61 -9.20 -12.56
CA ALA A 114 14.29 -8.54 -13.69
C ALA A 114 13.44 -8.57 -14.98
N GLU A 115 12.67 -9.64 -15.14
CA GLU A 115 11.68 -9.84 -16.19
C GLU A 115 10.33 -10.18 -15.55
N LYS A 116 9.24 -10.00 -16.32
CA LYS A 116 7.95 -10.61 -16.00
C LYS A 116 7.99 -12.08 -16.47
N GLU A 117 8.18 -13.00 -15.53
CA GLU A 117 8.28 -14.44 -15.81
C GLU A 117 6.90 -15.09 -15.77
N PHE A 118 6.45 -15.69 -16.88
CA PHE A 118 5.25 -16.52 -16.90
C PHE A 118 5.50 -17.82 -16.14
N ILE A 119 4.71 -18.09 -15.10
CA ILE A 119 4.86 -19.30 -14.27
C ILE A 119 3.94 -20.40 -14.79
N ARG A 120 2.64 -20.09 -14.88
CA ARG A 120 1.62 -21.01 -15.39
C ARG A 120 0.31 -20.30 -15.67
N ARG A 121 -0.49 -20.91 -16.53
CA ARG A 121 -1.92 -20.62 -16.61
C ARG A 121 -2.63 -21.22 -15.41
N ILE A 122 -3.52 -20.45 -14.78
CA ILE A 122 -4.38 -20.93 -13.69
C ILE A 122 -5.64 -21.54 -14.29
N GLY A 123 -6.30 -20.83 -15.21
CA GLY A 123 -7.48 -21.35 -15.88
C GLY A 123 -8.28 -20.29 -16.61
N ILE A 124 -9.33 -20.76 -17.28
CA ILE A 124 -10.43 -19.93 -17.78
C ILE A 124 -11.60 -20.18 -16.83
N PHE A 125 -12.26 -19.11 -16.44
CA PHE A 125 -13.38 -19.10 -15.52
C PHE A 125 -14.59 -18.59 -16.29
N ASP A 126 -15.38 -19.54 -16.75
CA ASP A 126 -16.71 -19.37 -17.28
C ASP A 126 -17.70 -20.13 -16.39
N GLU A 127 -18.91 -19.60 -16.25
CA GLU A 127 -19.98 -20.23 -15.50
C GLU A 127 -21.21 -20.30 -16.39
N HIS A 128 -22.05 -21.32 -16.18
CA HIS A 128 -23.20 -21.56 -17.05
C HIS A 128 -24.25 -20.45 -16.98
N GLY A 129 -24.36 -19.78 -15.83
CA GLY A 129 -25.26 -18.64 -15.65
C GLY A 129 -24.72 -17.38 -16.31
N PRO A 130 -25.54 -16.58 -17.01
CA PRO A 130 -25.13 -15.27 -17.46
C PRO A 130 -24.59 -14.44 -16.30
N ARG A 131 -23.41 -13.84 -16.47
CA ARG A 131 -22.74 -13.01 -15.44
C ARG A 131 -22.46 -13.75 -14.13
N ALA A 132 -22.40 -15.09 -14.12
CA ALA A 132 -22.22 -15.85 -12.87
C ALA A 132 -20.83 -15.72 -12.23
N THR A 133 -19.84 -15.19 -12.96
CA THR A 133 -18.53 -14.79 -12.42
C THR A 133 -18.56 -13.45 -11.68
N MET A 134 -19.69 -12.75 -11.71
CA MET A 134 -19.86 -11.44 -11.10
C MET A 134 -19.94 -11.57 -9.58
N GLN A 135 -19.01 -10.92 -8.90
CA GLN A 135 -19.07 -10.74 -7.45
C GLN A 135 -19.96 -9.56 -7.07
N ILE A 136 -20.47 -9.57 -5.83
CA ILE A 136 -21.16 -8.44 -5.19
C ILE A 136 -20.31 -7.90 -4.05
N THR A 137 -20.65 -6.70 -3.57
CA THR A 137 -20.08 -6.15 -2.32
C THR A 137 -21.14 -6.19 -1.21
N PRO A 138 -20.73 -6.33 0.07
CA PRO A 138 -21.63 -6.08 1.18
C PRO A 138 -22.15 -4.64 1.16
N ASP A 139 -23.27 -4.40 1.83
CA ASP A 139 -23.78 -3.05 2.05
C ASP A 139 -23.08 -2.36 3.23
N GLY A 140 -23.14 -1.03 3.31
CA GLY A 140 -22.47 -0.25 4.35
C GLY A 140 -20.96 -0.10 4.16
N ASP A 141 -20.26 0.05 5.29
CA ASP A 141 -18.81 0.27 5.33
C ASP A 141 -18.03 -1.06 5.37
N TYR A 142 -18.02 -1.75 4.24
CA TYR A 142 -17.24 -2.97 4.10
C TYR A 142 -15.73 -2.72 4.06
N THR A 143 -15.24 -1.46 4.09
CA THR A 143 -13.79 -1.26 4.26
C THR A 143 -13.33 -1.71 5.63
N GLN A 144 -14.21 -1.84 6.62
CA GLN A 144 -13.85 -2.36 7.94
C GLN A 144 -13.81 -3.90 8.01
N THR A 145 -14.51 -4.59 7.11
CA THR A 145 -14.75 -6.05 7.21
C THR A 145 -14.22 -6.85 6.02
N GLY A 146 -14.07 -6.21 4.86
CA GLY A 146 -13.71 -6.87 3.60
C GLY A 146 -14.91 -7.10 2.66
N VAL A 147 -14.62 -7.47 1.41
CA VAL A 147 -15.62 -7.57 0.33
C VAL A 147 -16.32 -8.92 0.23
N GLU A 148 -15.84 -9.94 0.96
CA GLU A 148 -16.48 -11.27 1.02
C GLU A 148 -16.65 -11.99 -0.33
N TRP A 149 -15.82 -11.67 -1.31
CA TRP A 149 -15.85 -12.35 -2.61
C TRP A 149 -15.57 -13.85 -2.45
N ASN A 150 -16.21 -14.64 -3.31
CA ASN A 150 -16.28 -16.11 -3.25
C ASN A 150 -17.04 -16.68 -2.04
N LYS A 151 -17.70 -15.88 -1.20
CA LYS A 151 -18.58 -16.42 -0.13
C LYS A 151 -20.04 -16.63 -0.55
N HIS A 152 -20.50 -15.89 -1.57
CA HIS A 152 -21.89 -15.95 -2.05
C HIS A 152 -21.98 -16.70 -3.39
N GLY A 153 -22.70 -17.82 -3.43
CA GLY A 153 -22.90 -18.61 -4.66
C GLY A 153 -21.79 -19.63 -4.97
N TYR A 154 -20.61 -19.51 -4.37
CA TYR A 154 -19.46 -20.40 -4.55
C TYR A 154 -19.43 -21.53 -3.50
N HIS A 155 -20.52 -22.28 -3.37
CA HIS A 155 -20.65 -23.33 -2.33
C HIS A 155 -19.99 -24.66 -2.72
N ALA A 156 -19.77 -24.91 -4.00
CA ALA A 156 -19.22 -26.18 -4.47
C ALA A 156 -17.70 -26.19 -4.37
N LYS A 157 -17.13 -27.29 -3.85
CA LYS A 157 -15.67 -27.49 -3.83
C LYS A 157 -15.02 -27.39 -5.22
N ALA A 158 -15.77 -27.72 -6.27
CA ALA A 158 -15.32 -27.60 -7.66
C ALA A 158 -15.09 -26.14 -8.11
N MET A 159 -15.73 -25.17 -7.43
CA MET A 159 -15.60 -23.74 -7.71
C MET A 159 -14.55 -23.07 -6.81
N ALA A 160 -13.77 -23.83 -6.04
CA ALA A 160 -12.78 -23.29 -5.12
C ALA A 160 -11.57 -22.69 -5.87
N GLN A 161 -11.27 -21.42 -5.62
CA GLN A 161 -10.30 -20.63 -6.38
C GLN A 161 -8.96 -20.50 -5.65
N PHE A 162 -8.31 -21.61 -5.33
CA PHE A 162 -7.06 -21.61 -4.55
C PHE A 162 -5.84 -21.98 -5.37
N ILE A 163 -4.77 -21.23 -5.17
CA ILE A 163 -3.45 -21.46 -5.79
C ILE A 163 -2.44 -21.72 -4.67
N GLU A 164 -1.62 -22.75 -4.85
CA GLU A 164 -0.47 -23.01 -3.99
C GLU A 164 0.70 -22.07 -4.37
N ALA A 165 1.32 -21.48 -3.34
CA ALA A 165 2.42 -20.55 -3.46
C ALA A 165 3.65 -21.24 -4.06
N PRO A 166 4.26 -20.70 -5.12
CA PRO A 166 5.46 -21.26 -5.72
C PRO A 166 6.62 -21.36 -4.73
N GLU A 167 7.58 -22.24 -5.04
CA GLU A 167 8.75 -22.48 -4.18
C GLU A 167 9.69 -21.27 -4.07
N ARG A 168 9.84 -20.52 -5.17
CA ARG A 168 10.70 -19.34 -5.23
C ARG A 168 10.00 -18.16 -4.57
N SER A 169 10.64 -17.53 -3.60
CA SER A 169 10.16 -16.29 -2.99
C SER A 169 10.15 -15.12 -4.00
N GLY A 170 9.28 -14.14 -3.79
CA GLY A 170 9.22 -12.94 -4.62
C GLY A 170 7.85 -12.31 -4.72
N LEU A 171 7.81 -11.24 -5.52
CA LEU A 171 6.59 -10.55 -5.90
C LEU A 171 5.96 -11.28 -7.08
N TYR A 172 4.78 -11.85 -6.87
CA TYR A 172 3.98 -12.47 -7.92
C TYR A 172 2.82 -11.57 -8.29
N TYR A 173 2.30 -11.75 -9.49
CA TYR A 173 1.08 -11.13 -9.96
C TYR A 173 0.20 -12.17 -10.60
N LEU A 174 -1.11 -12.02 -10.39
CA LEU A 174 -2.10 -12.68 -11.21
C LEU A 174 -2.49 -11.71 -12.30
N HIS A 175 -2.45 -12.18 -13.55
CA HIS A 175 -2.96 -11.47 -14.72
C HIS A 175 -4.35 -12.00 -15.00
N ALA A 176 -5.36 -11.18 -14.79
CA ALA A 176 -6.72 -11.47 -15.21
C ALA A 176 -7.00 -10.77 -16.54
N ARG A 177 -7.60 -11.50 -17.49
CA ARG A 177 -8.06 -10.95 -18.76
C ARG A 177 -9.48 -11.40 -19.05
N SER A 178 -10.36 -10.44 -19.33
CA SER A 178 -11.74 -10.75 -19.69
C SER A 178 -11.86 -11.10 -21.17
N ARG A 179 -12.95 -11.77 -21.56
CA ARG A 179 -13.24 -12.13 -22.95
C ARG A 179 -13.26 -10.93 -23.90
N SER A 180 -13.71 -9.77 -23.45
CA SER A 180 -13.68 -8.52 -24.24
C SER A 180 -12.30 -7.84 -24.30
N GLY A 181 -11.30 -8.37 -23.59
CA GLY A 181 -9.91 -7.92 -23.62
C GLY A 181 -9.54 -6.94 -22.49
N ALA A 182 -10.41 -6.72 -21.51
CA ALA A 182 -10.03 -5.95 -20.32
C ALA A 182 -8.91 -6.69 -19.57
N PHE A 183 -7.93 -5.96 -19.07
CA PHE A 183 -6.79 -6.51 -18.34
C PHE A 183 -6.73 -5.92 -16.93
N PHE A 184 -6.48 -6.78 -15.94
CA PHE A 184 -6.25 -6.36 -14.57
C PHE A 184 -5.23 -7.30 -13.90
N SER A 185 -4.10 -6.76 -13.47
CA SER A 185 -3.12 -7.46 -12.65
C SER A 185 -3.24 -7.11 -11.17
N PHE A 186 -2.97 -8.05 -10.27
CA PHE A 186 -2.91 -7.80 -8.82
C PHE A 186 -1.80 -8.59 -8.13
N PRO A 187 -1.14 -8.00 -7.10
CA PRO A 187 0.03 -8.59 -6.48
C PRO A 187 -0.30 -9.74 -5.54
N TRP A 188 0.71 -10.59 -5.32
CA TRP A 188 0.77 -11.62 -4.30
C TRP A 188 2.20 -11.72 -3.78
N VAL A 189 2.37 -11.58 -2.46
CA VAL A 189 3.68 -11.70 -1.82
C VAL A 189 3.93 -13.15 -1.42
N VAL A 190 4.97 -13.77 -1.99
CA VAL A 190 5.33 -15.15 -1.68
C VAL A 190 6.64 -15.18 -0.92
N ALA A 191 6.56 -15.53 0.36
CA ALA A 191 7.69 -15.75 1.26
C ALA A 191 8.29 -17.14 1.06
N PRO A 192 9.59 -17.33 1.33
CA PRO A 192 10.18 -18.67 1.31
C PRO A 192 9.63 -19.54 2.46
N GLN A 193 9.72 -20.86 2.32
CA GLN A 193 9.37 -21.79 3.41
C GLN A 193 10.37 -21.68 4.58
N SER A 194 11.62 -21.43 4.26
CA SER A 194 12.75 -21.19 5.17
C SER A 194 13.73 -20.25 4.46
N PRO A 195 14.51 -19.41 5.17
CA PRO A 195 15.46 -18.49 4.54
C PRO A 195 16.35 -19.17 3.48
N ARG A 196 16.42 -18.57 2.30
CA ARG A 196 17.23 -19.03 1.16
C ARG A 196 18.30 -18.02 0.74
N ALA A 197 18.19 -16.78 1.22
CA ALA A 197 19.15 -15.71 0.98
C ALA A 197 19.64 -15.10 2.29
N GLN A 198 20.74 -14.34 2.23
CA GLN A 198 21.23 -13.54 3.36
C GLN A 198 20.50 -12.19 3.50
N VAL A 199 19.65 -11.86 2.52
CA VAL A 199 18.95 -10.58 2.41
C VAL A 199 17.45 -10.84 2.42
N ALA A 200 16.73 -10.14 3.29
CA ALA A 200 15.27 -10.05 3.25
C ALA A 200 14.85 -8.66 2.75
N VAL A 201 13.83 -8.61 1.90
CA VAL A 201 13.19 -7.38 1.44
C VAL A 201 11.72 -7.41 1.86
N LEU A 202 11.22 -6.31 2.40
CA LEU A 202 9.80 -6.20 2.77
C LEU A 202 8.99 -5.49 1.69
N ALA A 203 7.83 -6.06 1.38
CA ALA A 203 6.73 -5.40 0.69
C ALA A 203 6.01 -4.47 1.68
N SER A 204 5.77 -3.21 1.30
CA SER A 204 5.05 -2.28 2.17
C SER A 204 3.52 -2.45 2.07
N ASP A 205 3.01 -3.66 2.29
CA ASP A 205 1.60 -4.01 2.08
C ASP A 205 0.63 -3.33 3.07
N ILE A 206 1.12 -2.92 4.23
CA ILE A 206 0.34 -2.08 5.16
C ILE A 206 0.16 -0.67 4.57
N ASN A 207 1.21 -0.13 3.95
CA ASN A 207 1.15 1.14 3.22
C ASN A 207 0.23 1.01 1.98
N TRP A 208 0.31 -0.08 1.23
CA TRP A 208 -0.59 -0.35 0.11
C TRP A 208 -2.06 -0.23 0.53
N ASN A 209 -2.43 -0.86 1.65
CA ASN A 209 -3.78 -0.79 2.19
C ASN A 209 -4.17 0.61 2.71
N ALA A 210 -3.21 1.38 3.25
CA ALA A 210 -3.46 2.74 3.75
C ALA A 210 -3.98 3.67 2.65
N TYR A 211 -3.47 3.53 1.43
CA TYR A 211 -3.91 4.34 0.28
C TYR A 211 -5.01 3.68 -0.55
N ASN A 212 -5.38 2.44 -0.25
CA ASN A 212 -6.41 1.72 -0.98
C ASN A 212 -7.79 2.33 -0.73
N GLY A 213 -8.32 3.00 -1.76
CA GLY A 213 -9.63 3.65 -1.75
C GLY A 213 -10.79 2.76 -2.15
N PHE A 214 -10.57 1.47 -2.44
CA PHE A 214 -11.64 0.54 -2.79
C PHE A 214 -12.58 0.32 -1.60
N GLY A 215 -13.87 0.57 -1.79
CA GLY A 215 -14.89 0.65 -0.76
C GLY A 215 -15.21 2.07 -0.30
N GLY A 216 -14.47 3.08 -0.78
CA GLY A 216 -14.75 4.49 -0.53
C GLY A 216 -14.10 5.09 0.72
N ARG A 217 -13.35 4.29 1.49
CA ARG A 217 -12.46 4.78 2.55
C ARG A 217 -11.02 4.32 2.34
N SER A 218 -10.11 5.17 2.78
CA SER A 218 -8.67 4.92 2.91
C SER A 218 -8.13 5.86 3.99
N ASN A 219 -6.84 5.79 4.29
CA ASN A 219 -6.20 6.75 5.17
C ASN A 219 -6.24 8.21 4.64
N TYR A 220 -6.58 8.41 3.36
CA TYR A 220 -6.62 9.73 2.71
C TYR A 220 -8.00 10.15 2.19
N ILE A 221 -9.01 9.28 2.35
CA ILE A 221 -10.39 9.51 1.92
C ILE A 221 -11.28 9.00 3.04
N HIS A 222 -12.00 9.90 3.72
CA HIS A 222 -12.88 9.55 4.84
C HIS A 222 -12.14 8.69 5.90
N ALA A 223 -10.95 9.17 6.29
CA ALA A 223 -10.01 8.42 7.11
C ALA A 223 -10.60 8.03 8.46
N ASP A 224 -11.28 8.97 9.12
CA ASP A 224 -11.88 8.81 10.44
C ASP A 224 -13.05 7.81 10.46
N GLY A 225 -13.96 7.90 9.48
CA GLY A 225 -15.14 7.07 9.45
C GLY A 225 -15.95 7.17 8.16
N PHE A 226 -16.90 6.26 7.99
CA PHE A 226 -17.78 6.22 6.83
C PHE A 226 -18.78 7.39 6.87
N PRO A 227 -18.88 8.22 5.83
CA PRO A 227 -19.80 9.36 5.83
C PRO A 227 -21.26 8.89 5.79
N PRO A 228 -22.21 9.69 6.31
CA PRO A 228 -23.63 9.36 6.27
C PRO A 228 -24.24 9.42 4.86
N THR A 229 -23.62 10.14 3.92
CA THR A 229 -24.08 10.25 2.53
C THR A 229 -22.94 9.99 1.55
N PRO A 230 -23.22 9.38 0.39
CA PRO A 230 -22.21 9.14 -0.63
C PRO A 230 -21.76 10.45 -1.29
N THR A 231 -20.53 10.45 -1.80
CA THR A 231 -19.94 11.62 -2.46
C THR A 231 -20.59 11.83 -3.83
N ILE A 232 -21.05 13.05 -4.11
CA ILE A 232 -21.54 13.47 -5.43
C ILE A 232 -20.39 14.10 -6.22
N ASN A 233 -19.64 14.99 -5.57
CA ASN A 233 -18.49 15.66 -6.12
C ASN A 233 -17.44 15.91 -5.03
N SER A 234 -16.33 15.19 -5.12
CA SER A 234 -15.27 15.26 -4.12
C SER A 234 -14.76 16.69 -3.87
N ARG A 235 -14.66 17.54 -4.90
CA ARG A 235 -14.15 18.92 -4.76
C ARG A 235 -15.12 19.87 -4.07
N LEU A 236 -16.40 19.52 -4.02
CA LEU A 236 -17.44 20.33 -3.38
C LEU A 236 -17.81 19.83 -1.98
N GLU A 237 -17.39 18.62 -1.61
CA GLU A 237 -17.86 17.96 -0.39
C GLU A 237 -16.73 17.49 0.54
N LEU A 238 -15.58 17.05 0.01
CA LEU A 238 -14.49 16.64 0.89
C LEU A 238 -13.85 17.86 1.52
N LYS A 239 -13.75 17.84 2.86
CA LYS A 239 -13.14 18.89 3.68
C LYS A 239 -11.79 19.37 3.13
N ARG A 240 -10.98 18.45 2.58
CA ARG A 240 -9.69 18.76 1.93
C ARG A 240 -9.75 19.80 0.81
N TYR A 241 -10.88 19.95 0.14
CA TYR A 241 -11.06 20.91 -0.94
C TYR A 241 -11.96 22.09 -0.55
N THR A 242 -12.79 21.93 0.47
CA THR A 242 -13.79 22.93 0.86
C THR A 242 -13.38 23.78 2.06
N GLU A 243 -12.50 23.27 2.92
CA GLU A 243 -12.04 23.95 4.12
C GLU A 243 -10.59 24.40 3.96
N LYS A 244 -10.36 25.72 4.06
CA LYS A 244 -9.02 26.31 3.92
C LYS A 244 -8.03 25.79 4.96
N GLU A 245 -8.51 25.59 6.18
CA GLU A 245 -7.71 25.13 7.32
C GLU A 245 -7.82 23.60 7.52
N HIS A 246 -8.21 22.87 6.47
CA HIS A 246 -8.36 21.42 6.55
C HIS A 246 -7.06 20.75 6.97
N ARG A 247 -7.15 19.91 7.99
CA ARG A 247 -6.10 18.96 8.36
C ARG A 247 -6.55 17.59 7.92
N THR A 248 -5.68 16.88 7.19
CA THR A 248 -5.95 15.49 6.76
C THR A 248 -6.31 14.61 7.96
N TYR A 249 -5.70 14.88 9.12
CA TYR A 249 -5.89 14.12 10.35
C TYR A 249 -6.29 15.07 11.49
N ASP A 250 -7.58 15.12 11.81
CA ASP A 250 -8.14 16.01 12.83
C ASP A 250 -8.91 15.27 13.94
N GLN A 251 -8.90 13.94 13.94
CA GLN A 251 -9.59 13.09 14.92
C GLN A 251 -8.59 12.36 15.83
N GLU A 252 -9.06 11.90 16.99
CA GLU A 252 -8.27 11.06 17.90
C GLU A 252 -8.39 9.57 17.57
N SER A 253 -9.48 9.15 16.93
CA SER A 253 -9.77 7.75 16.64
C SER A 253 -10.22 7.56 15.19
N TYR A 254 -9.85 6.43 14.60
CA TYR A 254 -10.06 6.09 13.20
C TYR A 254 -10.62 4.68 13.09
N ALA A 255 -11.70 4.50 12.32
CA ALA A 255 -12.25 3.16 12.09
C ALA A 255 -11.31 2.31 11.21
N PRO A 256 -11.22 0.98 11.42
CA PRO A 256 -10.21 0.13 10.79
C PRO A 256 -10.39 0.00 9.27
N LEU A 257 -9.33 -0.40 8.58
CA LEU A 257 -9.32 -0.79 7.18
C LEU A 257 -8.91 -2.26 7.05
N SER A 258 -9.72 -3.03 6.32
CA SER A 258 -9.53 -4.44 6.04
C SER A 258 -8.57 -4.63 4.87
N LEU A 259 -7.66 -5.60 5.01
CA LEU A 259 -6.82 -6.12 3.94
C LEU A 259 -7.62 -6.96 2.92
N ASP A 260 -8.79 -7.48 3.30
CA ASP A 260 -9.63 -8.37 2.49
C ASP A 260 -10.46 -7.61 1.43
N ARG A 261 -9.77 -6.92 0.52
CA ARG A 261 -10.37 -6.17 -0.59
C ARG A 261 -9.40 -5.95 -1.75
N PRO A 262 -9.94 -5.77 -2.98
CA PRO A 262 -9.16 -5.34 -4.13
C PRO A 262 -8.34 -4.09 -3.82
N ASP A 263 -7.15 -4.03 -4.41
CA ASP A 263 -6.29 -2.85 -4.35
C ASP A 263 -5.89 -2.42 -5.77
N PRO A 264 -6.77 -1.68 -6.47
CA PRO A 264 -6.54 -1.30 -7.86
C PRO A 264 -5.31 -0.41 -8.07
N TYR A 265 -4.77 0.19 -7.01
CA TYR A 265 -3.60 1.06 -7.10
C TYR A 265 -2.28 0.30 -7.20
N ASN A 266 -2.30 -1.00 -6.92
CA ASN A 266 -1.18 -1.92 -7.18
C ASN A 266 -1.28 -2.60 -8.55
N HIS A 267 -2.21 -2.20 -9.41
CA HIS A 267 -2.23 -2.63 -10.80
C HIS A 267 -0.98 -2.14 -11.55
N ILE A 268 -0.39 -3.00 -12.37
CA ILE A 268 0.72 -2.68 -13.27
C ILE A 268 0.30 -3.09 -14.66
N ASP A 269 0.34 -2.15 -15.61
CA ASP A 269 -0.09 -2.41 -16.98
C ASP A 269 0.70 -3.59 -17.58
N GLU A 270 0.04 -4.40 -18.41
CA GLU A 270 0.64 -5.60 -19.01
C GLU A 270 1.94 -5.26 -19.75
N SER A 271 1.90 -4.17 -20.53
CA SER A 271 3.03 -3.69 -21.33
C SER A 271 4.09 -2.92 -20.56
N GLU A 272 3.85 -2.57 -19.29
CA GLU A 272 4.82 -1.80 -18.50
C GLU A 272 6.08 -2.63 -18.24
N GLY A 273 7.21 -2.17 -18.76
CA GLY A 273 8.53 -2.75 -18.53
C GLY A 273 9.21 -2.22 -17.27
N LEU A 274 10.25 -2.93 -16.82
CA LEU A 274 10.98 -2.61 -15.60
C LEU A 274 11.57 -1.18 -15.60
N THR A 275 12.07 -0.72 -16.76
CA THR A 275 12.66 0.61 -16.95
C THR A 275 11.68 1.65 -17.48
N ASP A 276 10.38 1.34 -17.56
CA ASP A 276 9.40 2.31 -18.02
C ASP A 276 9.10 3.35 -16.92
N PRO A 277 8.82 4.61 -17.30
CA PRO A 277 8.42 5.65 -16.36
C PRO A 277 7.13 5.30 -15.60
N ILE A 278 7.15 5.50 -14.29
CA ILE A 278 6.04 5.22 -13.38
C ILE A 278 5.09 6.41 -13.37
N ARG A 279 3.84 6.19 -13.76
CA ARG A 279 2.81 7.24 -13.87
C ARG A 279 1.99 7.38 -12.59
N GLY A 280 1.47 8.59 -12.38
CA GLY A 280 0.47 8.86 -11.35
C GLY A 280 1.03 8.85 -9.92
N ARG A 281 0.20 9.28 -8.97
CA ARG A 281 0.60 9.35 -7.56
C ARG A 281 0.86 7.97 -6.98
N GLN A 282 -0.10 7.05 -7.16
CA GLN A 282 -0.09 5.76 -6.46
C GLN A 282 0.97 4.80 -6.99
N GLY A 283 1.20 4.73 -8.32
CA GLY A 283 2.27 3.85 -8.84
C GLY A 283 3.65 4.22 -8.32
N CYS A 284 3.91 5.53 -8.15
CA CYS A 284 5.21 6.09 -7.81
C CYS A 284 5.75 5.77 -6.40
N HIS A 285 4.99 5.09 -5.55
CA HIS A 285 5.38 4.80 -4.17
C HIS A 285 4.78 3.48 -3.63
N MET A 286 4.25 2.64 -4.52
CA MET A 286 3.61 1.34 -4.21
C MET A 286 4.34 0.19 -4.91
N ALA A 287 3.66 -0.95 -5.14
CA ALA A 287 4.27 -2.14 -5.72
C ALA A 287 4.99 -1.89 -7.06
N ALA A 288 4.52 -0.94 -7.88
CA ALA A 288 5.21 -0.58 -9.13
C ALA A 288 6.61 0.00 -8.87
N ALA A 289 6.77 0.87 -7.87
CA ALA A 289 8.06 1.43 -7.46
C ALA A 289 8.94 0.38 -6.75
N GLU A 290 8.35 -0.46 -5.90
CA GLU A 290 9.09 -1.56 -5.24
C GLU A 290 9.64 -2.57 -6.26
N TRP A 291 8.88 -2.88 -7.31
CA TRP A 291 9.32 -3.77 -8.38
C TRP A 291 10.62 -3.30 -9.05
N ARG A 292 10.87 -1.98 -9.13
CA ARG A 292 12.12 -1.45 -9.71
C ARG A 292 13.34 -1.87 -8.90
N LEU A 293 13.24 -1.88 -7.57
CA LEU A 293 14.31 -2.39 -6.71
C LEU A 293 14.50 -3.90 -6.89
N LEU A 294 13.41 -4.67 -6.90
CA LEU A 294 13.48 -6.13 -7.05
C LEU A 294 14.13 -6.53 -8.39
N GLY A 295 13.69 -5.93 -9.49
CA GLY A 295 14.26 -6.18 -10.80
C GLY A 295 15.72 -5.74 -10.91
N TRP A 296 16.08 -4.62 -10.30
CA TRP A 296 17.48 -4.18 -10.22
C TRP A 296 18.36 -5.17 -9.44
N MET A 297 17.88 -5.69 -8.30
CA MET A 297 18.63 -6.66 -7.50
C MET A 297 18.93 -7.92 -8.31
N GLU A 298 17.95 -8.43 -9.05
CA GLU A 298 18.13 -9.60 -9.92
C GLU A 298 19.10 -9.33 -11.09
N GLN A 299 19.02 -8.17 -11.74
CA GLN A 299 19.96 -7.78 -12.80
C GLN A 299 21.41 -7.70 -12.31
N HIS A 300 21.62 -7.43 -11.02
CA HIS A 300 22.93 -7.32 -10.39
C HIS A 300 23.37 -8.60 -9.65
N GLY A 301 22.56 -9.67 -9.71
CA GLY A 301 22.88 -10.96 -9.09
C GLY A 301 22.83 -10.95 -7.57
N PHE A 302 21.96 -10.14 -6.98
CA PHE A 302 21.68 -10.16 -5.54
C PHE A 302 20.49 -11.06 -5.24
N ASP A 303 20.75 -12.19 -4.59
CA ASP A 303 19.70 -13.05 -4.06
C ASP A 303 19.00 -12.39 -2.86
N TYR A 304 17.68 -12.55 -2.79
CA TYR A 304 16.86 -12.07 -1.69
C TYR A 304 15.65 -12.98 -1.45
N ASP A 305 15.18 -12.96 -0.21
CA ASP A 305 13.84 -13.42 0.14
C ASP A 305 12.90 -12.22 0.26
N TYR A 306 11.64 -12.40 -0.14
CA TYR A 306 10.64 -11.33 -0.13
C TYR A 306 9.53 -11.68 0.85
N TYR A 307 9.23 -10.78 1.78
CA TYR A 307 8.17 -10.94 2.77
C TYR A 307 7.25 -9.74 2.76
N SER A 308 6.06 -9.88 3.32
CA SER A 308 5.17 -8.75 3.59
C SER A 308 5.44 -8.16 4.98
N GLU A 309 5.18 -6.87 5.18
CA GLU A 309 5.18 -6.23 6.50
C GLU A 309 4.18 -6.92 7.45
N THR A 310 3.02 -7.33 6.94
CA THR A 310 2.05 -8.15 7.71
C THR A 310 2.69 -9.43 8.26
N GLN A 311 3.56 -10.09 7.48
CA GLN A 311 4.31 -11.27 7.96
C GLN A 311 5.36 -10.90 9.03
N LEU A 312 5.96 -9.71 8.95
CA LEU A 312 6.84 -9.22 10.01
C LEU A 312 6.06 -8.98 11.30
N HIS A 313 4.87 -8.37 11.23
CA HIS A 313 4.00 -8.15 12.38
C HIS A 313 3.63 -9.47 13.09
N PHE A 314 3.28 -10.51 12.34
CA PHE A 314 2.91 -11.83 12.89
C PHE A 314 4.08 -12.78 13.15
N ASP A 315 5.30 -12.25 13.33
CA ASP A 315 6.50 -13.03 13.67
C ASP A 315 6.84 -14.15 12.68
N GLN A 316 6.49 -13.97 11.40
CA GLN A 316 6.74 -14.95 10.34
C GLN A 316 8.05 -14.69 9.58
N VAL A 317 8.73 -13.58 9.85
CA VAL A 317 10.06 -13.24 9.32
C VAL A 317 11.12 -13.56 10.39
N PRO A 318 11.98 -14.57 10.18
CA PRO A 318 13.07 -14.93 11.10
C PRO A 318 14.27 -13.99 10.90
N LEU A 319 14.18 -12.76 11.44
CA LEU A 319 15.18 -11.70 11.24
C LEU A 319 16.61 -12.14 11.61
N GLU A 320 16.74 -12.97 12.63
CA GLU A 320 17.99 -13.53 13.13
C GLU A 320 18.73 -14.43 12.12
N GLU A 321 18.02 -14.97 11.11
CA GLU A 321 18.62 -15.77 10.04
C GLU A 321 19.10 -14.91 8.85
N TYR A 322 18.72 -13.61 8.83
CA TYR A 322 19.13 -12.67 7.79
C TYR A 322 20.32 -11.83 8.24
N ARG A 323 21.16 -11.43 7.27
CA ARG A 323 22.22 -10.43 7.49
C ARG A 323 21.72 -9.02 7.23
N VAL A 324 20.87 -8.87 6.22
CA VAL A 324 20.38 -7.57 5.77
C VAL A 324 18.86 -7.59 5.65
N LEU A 325 18.22 -6.55 6.19
CA LEU A 325 16.82 -6.22 5.94
C LEU A 325 16.78 -4.97 5.06
N ILE A 326 16.01 -5.00 3.98
CA ILE A 326 15.78 -3.85 3.11
C ILE A 326 14.34 -3.38 3.24
N LEU A 327 14.17 -2.09 3.53
CA LEU A 327 12.90 -1.38 3.51
C LEU A 327 12.85 -0.45 2.30
N SER A 328 11.79 -0.54 1.51
CA SER A 328 11.55 0.25 0.30
C SER A 328 10.06 0.17 -0.05
N THR A 329 9.44 1.07 -0.79
CA THR A 329 9.86 2.43 -1.20
C THR A 329 9.29 3.48 -0.25
N HIS A 330 8.15 3.18 0.36
CA HIS A 330 7.41 4.07 1.25
C HIS A 330 6.80 3.29 2.44
N PRO A 331 7.63 2.80 3.38
CA PRO A 331 7.17 2.03 4.53
C PRO A 331 6.58 2.95 5.63
N GLU A 332 5.58 3.77 5.30
CA GLU A 332 5.07 4.85 6.17
C GLU A 332 4.39 4.35 7.45
N TYR A 333 3.79 3.16 7.41
CA TYR A 333 2.84 2.67 8.40
C TYR A 333 3.33 1.39 9.06
N TRP A 334 3.73 1.47 10.32
CA TRP A 334 4.35 0.37 11.05
C TRP A 334 3.71 0.14 12.41
N SER A 335 3.65 -1.10 12.88
CA SER A 335 3.26 -1.36 14.26
C SER A 335 4.47 -1.18 15.19
N ILE A 336 4.22 -0.78 16.44
CA ILE A 336 5.28 -0.67 17.47
C ILE A 336 6.03 -2.01 17.61
N HIS A 337 5.30 -3.13 17.55
CA HIS A 337 5.91 -4.47 17.60
C HIS A 337 6.95 -4.70 16.49
N MET A 338 6.63 -4.33 15.25
CA MET A 338 7.59 -4.44 14.14
C MET A 338 8.80 -3.53 14.35
N TYR A 339 8.56 -2.28 14.77
CA TYR A 339 9.61 -1.31 15.07
C TYR A 339 10.58 -1.86 16.13
N ASP A 340 10.06 -2.31 17.28
CA ASP A 340 10.83 -2.86 18.39
C ASP A 340 11.63 -4.10 17.98
N ARG A 341 11.04 -4.98 17.17
CA ARG A 341 11.73 -6.18 16.69
C ARG A 341 12.93 -5.84 15.81
N VAL A 342 12.75 -4.95 14.84
CA VAL A 342 13.84 -4.54 13.95
C VAL A 342 14.89 -3.74 14.72
N LYS A 343 14.47 -2.83 15.61
CA LYS A 343 15.39 -2.07 16.45
C LYS A 343 16.23 -2.98 17.33
N ARG A 344 15.62 -3.95 18.01
CA ARG A 344 16.36 -4.95 18.80
C ARG A 344 17.36 -5.73 17.95
N TRP A 345 16.92 -6.21 16.78
CA TRP A 345 17.79 -6.96 15.87
C TRP A 345 19.02 -6.13 15.43
N VAL A 346 18.82 -4.86 15.07
CA VAL A 346 19.92 -3.95 14.65
C VAL A 346 20.82 -3.54 15.82
N PHE A 347 20.25 -3.18 16.97
CA PHE A 347 21.00 -2.60 18.08
C PHE A 347 21.62 -3.64 19.00
N GLU A 348 21.02 -4.83 19.12
CA GLU A 348 21.45 -5.86 20.08
C GLU A 348 21.97 -7.13 19.42
N GLN A 349 21.63 -7.42 18.16
CA GLN A 349 21.94 -8.71 17.51
C GLN A 349 22.82 -8.58 16.27
N GLY A 350 23.34 -7.38 15.99
CA GLY A 350 24.23 -7.15 14.85
C GLY A 350 23.54 -7.08 13.49
N GLY A 351 22.21 -6.93 13.46
CA GLY A 351 21.42 -6.78 12.25
C GLY A 351 21.80 -5.56 11.42
N ARG A 352 21.62 -5.64 10.10
CA ARG A 352 21.94 -4.55 9.17
C ARG A 352 20.72 -4.11 8.39
N LEU A 353 20.40 -2.82 8.45
CA LEU A 353 19.21 -2.25 7.85
C LEU A 353 19.57 -1.33 6.70
N MET A 354 19.01 -1.59 5.51
CA MET A 354 19.02 -0.66 4.39
C MET A 354 17.64 -0.04 4.24
N TYR A 355 17.53 1.26 4.47
CA TYR A 355 16.32 2.01 4.25
C TYR A 355 16.43 2.82 2.94
N LEU A 356 15.82 2.27 1.89
CA LEU A 356 15.84 2.76 0.52
C LEU A 356 14.51 3.44 0.15
N GLY A 357 13.95 4.21 1.09
CA GLY A 357 12.68 4.91 0.95
C GLY A 357 12.69 6.28 1.63
N GLY A 358 11.54 6.97 1.61
CA GLY A 358 11.27 8.23 2.32
C GLY A 358 10.01 8.11 3.17
N ASN A 359 9.82 8.97 4.17
CA ASN A 359 8.69 8.98 5.12
C ASN A 359 8.41 7.63 5.79
N GLY A 360 9.47 6.86 6.07
CA GLY A 360 9.39 5.54 6.65
C GLY A 360 9.09 5.58 8.15
N LEU A 361 8.27 4.63 8.60
CA LEU A 361 7.97 4.36 10.01
C LEU A 361 7.32 5.57 10.71
N ASN A 362 6.70 6.46 9.94
CA ASN A 362 6.17 7.73 10.42
C ASN A 362 4.91 7.58 11.28
N CYS A 363 4.11 6.53 11.06
CA CYS A 363 2.81 6.35 11.70
C CYS A 363 2.64 4.95 12.28
N GLU A 364 2.18 4.89 13.54
CA GLU A 364 1.78 3.63 14.16
C GLU A 364 0.54 3.04 13.47
N VAL A 365 0.52 1.71 13.34
CA VAL A 365 -0.69 0.92 13.08
C VAL A 365 -0.92 -0.14 14.17
N GLU A 366 -2.18 -0.49 14.37
CA GLU A 366 -2.63 -1.56 15.26
C GLU A 366 -3.45 -2.57 14.47
N PHE A 367 -3.07 -3.85 14.55
CA PHE A 367 -3.86 -4.96 14.03
C PHE A 367 -4.89 -5.37 15.08
N LEU A 368 -6.17 -5.35 14.70
CA LEU A 368 -7.26 -5.85 15.56
C LEU A 368 -7.42 -7.37 15.46
N ASP A 369 -6.97 -7.93 14.33
CA ASP A 369 -6.88 -9.34 13.99
C ASP A 369 -5.96 -9.51 12.77
N ASP A 370 -6.06 -10.63 12.04
CA ASP A 370 -5.22 -10.95 10.89
C ASP A 370 -5.50 -10.11 9.63
N HIS A 371 -6.54 -9.27 9.62
CA HIS A 371 -6.93 -8.54 8.41
C HIS A 371 -7.41 -7.11 8.63
N ARG A 372 -7.74 -6.68 9.86
CA ARG A 372 -8.24 -5.32 10.14
C ARG A 372 -7.18 -4.47 10.83
N ILE A 373 -6.88 -3.32 10.25
CA ILE A 373 -5.81 -2.41 10.70
C ILE A 373 -6.39 -1.04 11.06
N VAL A 374 -6.07 -0.55 12.25
CA VAL A 374 -6.29 0.84 12.66
C VAL A 374 -5.01 1.64 12.39
N TYR A 375 -5.16 2.77 11.70
CA TYR A 375 -4.08 3.70 11.40
C TYR A 375 -4.11 4.84 12.41
N HIS A 376 -3.14 4.89 13.32
CA HIS A 376 -3.11 5.84 14.43
C HIS A 376 -2.58 7.20 13.98
N ASN A 377 -3.30 7.87 13.08
CA ASN A 377 -2.90 9.17 12.56
C ASN A 377 -2.79 10.24 13.66
N THR A 378 -3.60 10.09 14.72
CA THR A 378 -3.83 11.10 15.75
C THR A 378 -4.33 12.43 15.16
N ARG A 379 -4.56 13.44 16.00
CA ARG A 379 -4.64 14.81 15.50
C ARG A 379 -3.26 15.28 15.06
N TRP A 380 -3.00 15.29 13.75
CA TRP A 380 -1.66 15.56 13.19
C TRP A 380 -1.67 16.55 12.02
N SER A 381 -0.68 17.45 12.02
CA SER A 381 -0.33 18.33 10.90
C SER A 381 1.15 18.16 10.57
N HIS A 382 1.48 17.97 9.28
CA HIS A 382 2.87 17.93 8.83
C HIS A 382 3.46 19.33 8.64
N SER A 383 2.63 20.36 8.44
CA SER A 383 3.09 21.72 8.17
C SER A 383 3.19 22.59 9.41
N GLU A 384 2.80 22.07 10.58
CA GLU A 384 2.85 22.78 11.86
C GLU A 384 3.54 21.91 12.90
N PRO A 385 4.40 22.49 13.76
CA PRO A 385 5.06 21.75 14.81
C PRO A 385 4.02 21.27 15.84
N GLN A 386 4.29 20.10 16.42
CA GLN A 386 3.48 19.53 17.49
C GLN A 386 4.36 19.19 18.67
N TYR A 387 3.88 19.50 19.88
CA TYR A 387 4.69 19.41 21.09
C TYR A 387 4.12 18.42 22.09
N ALA A 388 5.03 17.69 22.74
CA ALA A 388 4.78 16.93 23.95
C ALA A 388 4.52 17.87 25.15
N PRO A 389 3.92 17.37 26.26
CA PRO A 389 3.67 18.16 27.46
C PRO A 389 4.93 18.79 28.09
N ASP A 390 6.11 18.22 27.84
CA ASP A 390 7.41 18.71 28.31
C ASP A 390 8.02 19.78 27.39
N GLY A 391 7.35 20.14 26.29
CA GLY A 391 7.78 21.14 25.32
C GLY A 391 8.67 20.61 24.20
N ARG A 392 9.00 19.30 24.18
CA ARG A 392 9.71 18.67 23.06
C ARG A 392 8.82 18.60 21.83
N GLU A 393 9.35 18.92 20.66
CA GLU A 393 8.64 18.72 19.39
C GLU A 393 8.61 17.24 19.02
N TYR A 394 7.44 16.73 18.64
CA TYR A 394 7.30 15.40 18.04
C TYR A 394 7.76 15.46 16.58
N GLU A 395 8.64 14.53 16.19
CA GLU A 395 9.13 14.43 14.81
C GLU A 395 8.11 13.76 13.88
N SER A 396 7.25 12.88 14.42
CA SER A 396 6.30 12.10 13.65
C SER A 396 5.08 11.63 14.48
N ARG A 397 4.13 10.97 13.80
CA ARG A 397 3.00 10.31 14.47
C ARG A 397 3.49 9.12 15.31
N MET A 398 4.55 8.44 14.89
CA MET A 398 5.22 7.37 15.63
C MET A 398 5.90 7.92 16.89
N ASP A 399 6.63 9.04 16.81
CA ASP A 399 7.26 9.69 17.98
C ASP A 399 6.23 10.08 19.05
N LYS A 400 5.05 10.53 18.61
CA LYS A 400 3.93 10.86 19.50
C LYS A 400 3.39 9.65 20.29
N ARG A 401 3.62 8.43 19.79
CA ARG A 401 3.04 7.20 20.33
C ARG A 401 4.08 6.28 20.98
N HIS A 402 5.32 6.32 20.54
CA HIS A 402 6.37 5.41 20.94
C HIS A 402 7.73 6.12 21.06
N GLU A 403 8.42 6.34 19.94
CA GLU A 403 9.65 7.12 19.84
C GLU A 403 9.92 7.51 18.39
N SER A 404 10.80 8.48 18.14
CA SER A 404 11.15 8.88 16.78
C SER A 404 11.79 7.75 15.99
N GLU A 405 11.33 7.58 14.74
CA GLU A 405 11.92 6.70 13.75
C GLU A 405 13.39 7.00 13.47
N ALA A 406 13.84 8.24 13.73
CA ALA A 406 15.24 8.63 13.60
C ALA A 406 16.18 7.81 14.49
N ASN A 407 15.69 7.28 15.62
CA ASN A 407 16.47 6.39 16.48
C ASN A 407 16.84 5.06 15.80
N LEU A 408 16.05 4.61 14.83
CA LEU A 408 16.30 3.39 14.06
C LEU A 408 16.86 3.70 12.67
N LEU A 409 16.28 4.66 11.96
CA LEU A 409 16.64 4.97 10.57
C LEU A 409 17.78 5.97 10.46
N GLY A 410 18.10 6.72 11.53
CA GLY A 410 19.05 7.84 11.51
C GLY A 410 18.52 9.09 10.81
N VAL A 411 17.30 9.05 10.29
CA VAL A 411 16.61 10.15 9.62
C VAL A 411 15.10 10.08 9.93
N ALA A 412 14.41 11.21 9.88
CA ALA A 412 12.95 11.28 9.96
C ALA A 412 12.40 12.25 8.91
N PHE A 413 11.12 12.07 8.55
CA PHE A 413 10.43 12.88 7.55
C PHE A 413 10.48 14.37 7.88
N THR A 414 10.69 15.21 6.86
CA THR A 414 10.55 16.67 7.02
C THR A 414 9.66 17.28 5.93
N PHE A 415 8.76 18.17 6.35
CA PHE A 415 7.81 18.83 5.46
C PHE A 415 8.43 19.65 4.30
N PRO A 416 9.57 20.36 4.45
CA PRO A 416 10.10 21.21 3.38
C PRO A 416 10.40 20.48 2.06
N GLY A 417 10.66 19.17 2.10
CA GLY A 417 10.95 18.38 0.90
C GLY A 417 9.75 17.71 0.24
N ILE A 418 8.57 17.75 0.87
CA ILE A 418 7.36 17.15 0.33
C ILE A 418 7.07 17.69 -1.07
N MET A 419 6.72 16.80 -2.00
CA MET A 419 6.42 17.13 -3.40
C MET A 419 7.55 17.81 -4.19
N THR A 420 8.80 17.71 -3.75
CA THR A 420 9.98 18.20 -4.48
C THR A 420 10.86 17.04 -4.94
N ALA A 421 11.67 17.23 -5.97
CA ALA A 421 12.73 16.29 -6.33
C ALA A 421 13.98 17.00 -6.86
N ALA A 422 15.16 16.48 -6.57
CA ALA A 422 16.45 16.97 -7.05
C ALA A 422 17.51 15.84 -7.03
N PRO A 423 18.67 16.06 -7.66
CA PRO A 423 19.84 15.21 -7.47
C PRO A 423 20.41 15.37 -6.05
N TYR A 424 21.22 14.41 -5.62
CA TYR A 424 22.05 14.51 -4.42
C TYR A 424 23.38 15.20 -4.74
N GLN A 425 23.96 15.86 -3.74
CA GLN A 425 25.34 16.33 -3.70
C GLN A 425 26.14 15.50 -2.70
N VAL A 426 27.31 15.01 -3.09
CA VAL A 426 28.21 14.24 -2.23
C VAL A 426 28.86 15.13 -1.17
N LEU A 427 28.83 14.68 0.09
CA LEU A 427 29.48 15.34 1.22
C LEU A 427 30.74 14.60 1.69
N ASP A 428 30.77 13.28 1.48
CA ASP A 428 31.82 12.40 2.02
C ASP A 428 32.20 11.27 1.05
N ALA A 429 32.87 11.64 -0.03
CA ALA A 429 33.28 10.77 -1.13
C ALA A 429 34.32 9.71 -0.72
N ASP A 430 35.03 9.92 0.39
CA ASP A 430 36.00 8.95 0.91
C ASP A 430 35.31 7.73 1.56
N HIS A 431 33.99 7.81 1.81
CA HIS A 431 33.23 6.69 2.33
C HIS A 431 33.12 5.57 1.29
N TRP A 432 33.31 4.32 1.73
CA TRP A 432 33.36 3.12 0.86
C TRP A 432 32.08 2.92 0.01
N CYS A 433 30.94 3.50 0.41
CA CYS A 433 29.72 3.39 -0.40
C CYS A 433 29.86 4.09 -1.76
N PHE A 434 30.76 5.06 -1.90
CA PHE A 434 31.05 5.75 -3.16
C PHE A 434 32.15 5.06 -3.99
N GLU A 435 32.71 3.94 -3.54
CA GLU A 435 33.76 3.23 -4.28
C GLU A 435 33.31 2.86 -5.70
N GLY A 436 34.17 3.12 -6.69
CA GLY A 436 33.89 2.85 -8.10
C GLY A 436 32.88 3.80 -8.78
N THR A 437 32.32 4.78 -8.06
CA THR A 437 31.43 5.80 -8.66
C THR A 437 32.21 6.87 -9.41
N GLY A 438 33.44 7.20 -8.96
CA GLY A 438 34.25 8.30 -9.47
C GLY A 438 33.84 9.68 -8.94
N LEU A 439 32.83 9.76 -8.07
CA LEU A 439 32.33 11.00 -7.49
C LEU A 439 33.31 11.59 -6.46
N LYS A 440 33.30 12.91 -6.33
CA LYS A 440 34.06 13.70 -5.35
C LYS A 440 33.11 14.55 -4.51
N ASN A 441 33.60 15.06 -3.38
CA ASN A 441 32.85 16.01 -2.57
C ASN A 441 32.43 17.22 -3.41
N GLY A 442 31.14 17.53 -3.39
CA GLY A 442 30.53 18.59 -4.18
C GLY A 442 29.91 18.14 -5.51
N ASP A 443 30.27 16.96 -6.03
CA ASP A 443 29.67 16.41 -7.26
C ASP A 443 28.20 16.04 -7.03
N THR A 444 27.41 16.11 -8.10
CA THR A 444 26.00 15.73 -8.12
C THR A 444 25.78 14.35 -8.72
N PHE A 445 24.76 13.64 -8.25
CA PHE A 445 24.32 12.35 -8.79
C PHE A 445 22.84 12.08 -8.51
N GLY A 446 22.25 11.08 -9.17
CA GLY A 446 20.82 10.80 -9.02
C GLY A 446 19.96 11.77 -9.84
N GLU A 447 20.39 12.09 -11.07
CA GLU A 447 19.67 13.01 -11.96
C GLU A 447 18.53 12.29 -12.70
N GLU A 448 18.71 10.99 -12.97
CA GLU A 448 17.75 10.18 -13.71
C GLU A 448 16.80 9.44 -12.76
N SER A 449 15.50 9.50 -13.05
CA SER A 449 14.47 8.83 -12.25
C SER A 449 13.25 8.49 -13.12
N LEU A 450 12.68 7.31 -12.91
CA LEU A 450 11.45 6.85 -13.56
C LEU A 450 10.19 7.50 -12.97
N HIS A 451 10.30 8.27 -11.89
CA HIS A 451 9.18 8.80 -11.13
C HIS A 451 8.54 10.04 -11.80
N LEU A 452 7.38 9.88 -12.46
CA LEU A 452 6.74 10.99 -13.19
C LEU A 452 5.88 11.92 -12.33
N ARG A 453 5.52 11.52 -11.10
CA ARG A 453 4.68 12.38 -10.23
C ARG A 453 5.42 13.61 -9.74
N VAL A 454 6.70 13.45 -9.43
CA VAL A 454 7.63 14.48 -8.96
C VAL A 454 8.97 14.26 -9.68
N PRO A 455 9.17 14.84 -10.87
CA PRO A 455 10.40 14.72 -11.61
C PRO A 455 11.49 15.61 -11.01
N GLY A 456 12.77 15.23 -11.15
CA GLY A 456 13.89 16.08 -10.75
C GLY A 456 15.11 15.35 -10.18
N GLY A 457 14.97 14.08 -9.81
CA GLY A 457 16.10 13.24 -9.39
C GLY A 457 15.74 12.28 -8.25
N ALA A 458 16.78 11.64 -7.71
CA ALA A 458 16.68 10.56 -6.74
C ALA A 458 16.36 11.02 -5.30
N SER A 459 16.51 12.30 -4.96
CA SER A 459 16.09 12.88 -3.68
C SER A 459 14.73 13.54 -3.85
N GLY A 460 13.62 12.90 -3.46
CA GLY A 460 12.32 13.53 -3.65
C GLY A 460 11.06 12.71 -3.33
N HIS A 461 9.94 13.33 -3.73
CA HIS A 461 8.56 13.04 -3.36
C HIS A 461 8.29 13.27 -1.87
N GLU A 462 8.95 12.52 -1.00
CA GLU A 462 9.00 12.77 0.45
C GLU A 462 10.42 12.47 0.92
N THR A 463 10.93 13.31 1.81
CA THR A 463 12.37 13.33 2.15
C THR A 463 12.62 13.34 3.64
N ASP A 464 13.61 12.57 4.06
CA ASP A 464 13.99 12.41 5.46
C ASP A 464 15.36 13.01 5.73
N LYS A 465 15.56 13.53 6.95
CA LYS A 465 16.80 14.21 7.36
C LYS A 465 17.22 13.79 8.77
N VAL A 466 18.50 13.99 9.07
CA VAL A 466 19.01 13.85 10.44
C VAL A 466 18.30 14.83 11.36
N THR A 467 17.90 14.36 12.54
CA THR A 467 17.22 15.13 13.59
C THR A 467 18.02 15.12 14.89
N ALA A 468 17.54 15.85 15.90
CA ALA A 468 18.13 15.83 17.22
C ALA A 468 18.01 14.46 17.92
N GLN A 469 17.07 13.62 17.49
CA GLN A 469 16.87 12.26 18.00
C GLN A 469 17.63 11.19 17.20
N SER A 470 18.35 11.57 16.14
CA SER A 470 19.21 10.62 15.43
C SER A 470 20.39 10.17 16.31
N PRO A 471 20.92 8.94 16.14
CA PRO A 471 22.10 8.47 16.88
C PRO A 471 23.28 9.44 16.78
N ALA A 472 23.96 9.69 17.90
CA ALA A 472 25.04 10.68 17.98
C ALA A 472 26.23 10.42 17.05
N ASN A 473 26.41 9.17 16.60
CA ASN A 473 27.45 8.75 15.67
C ASN A 473 26.99 8.69 14.20
N VAL A 474 25.81 9.25 13.88
CA VAL A 474 25.33 9.30 12.49
C VAL A 474 26.27 10.09 11.59
N ARG A 475 26.68 9.48 10.47
CA ARG A 475 27.54 10.08 9.46
C ARG A 475 26.71 10.43 8.24
N LYS A 476 26.73 11.70 7.84
CA LYS A 476 26.02 12.24 6.68
C LYS A 476 26.92 12.17 5.44
N LEU A 477 26.47 11.47 4.40
CA LEU A 477 27.27 11.08 3.23
C LEU A 477 26.94 11.92 1.99
N ALA A 478 25.66 12.27 1.82
CA ALA A 478 25.17 13.12 0.75
C ALA A 478 23.90 13.85 1.19
N ARG A 479 23.55 14.92 0.47
CA ARG A 479 22.30 15.67 0.69
C ARG A 479 21.62 16.01 -0.63
N GLY A 480 20.30 15.97 -0.67
CA GLY A 480 19.50 16.43 -1.80
C GLY A 480 19.61 17.94 -2.02
N LEU A 481 19.53 18.37 -3.28
CA LEU A 481 19.53 19.79 -3.65
C LEU A 481 18.12 20.37 -3.82
N ASN A 482 17.13 19.79 -3.14
CA ASN A 482 15.74 20.22 -3.22
C ASN A 482 15.58 21.66 -2.70
N PRO A 483 14.58 22.42 -3.20
CA PRO A 483 14.30 23.77 -2.74
C PRO A 483 14.08 23.87 -1.23
N GLY A 484 14.39 25.02 -0.64
CA GLY A 484 14.13 25.30 0.78
C GLY A 484 14.89 24.39 1.75
N GLU A 485 16.08 23.91 1.35
CA GLU A 485 16.85 22.90 2.08
C GLU A 485 16.03 21.62 2.34
N GLY A 486 15.04 21.33 1.48
CA GLY A 486 14.13 20.19 1.55
C GLY A 486 14.73 18.86 1.12
N GLY A 487 16.05 18.76 0.94
CA GLY A 487 16.66 17.56 0.39
C GLY A 487 16.71 16.40 1.37
N ALA A 488 16.61 15.18 0.85
CA ALA A 488 16.88 13.97 1.60
C ALA A 488 18.35 13.90 2.02
N GLU A 489 18.66 13.27 3.15
CA GLU A 489 20.04 13.06 3.60
C GLU A 489 20.40 11.58 3.57
N ILE A 490 21.48 11.24 2.85
CA ILE A 490 22.03 9.89 2.88
C ILE A 490 22.90 9.77 4.11
N VAL A 491 22.62 8.80 4.97
CA VAL A 491 23.33 8.61 6.24
C VAL A 491 23.72 7.17 6.49
N THR A 492 24.69 6.98 7.38
CA THR A 492 25.00 5.68 7.95
C THR A 492 25.46 5.77 9.40
N PHE A 493 25.24 4.73 10.18
CA PHE A 493 25.84 4.53 11.49
C PHE A 493 25.97 3.05 11.83
N GLU A 494 26.85 2.75 12.79
CA GLU A 494 27.04 1.41 13.35
C GLU A 494 26.59 1.39 14.81
N THR A 495 26.12 0.24 15.28
CA THR A 495 25.70 0.00 16.67
C THR A 495 26.80 -0.73 17.43
N ASN A 496 26.76 -0.67 18.76
CA ASN A 496 27.75 -1.35 19.61
C ASN A 496 27.76 -2.87 19.46
N SER A 497 26.67 -3.47 18.95
CA SER A 497 26.59 -4.91 18.65
C SER A 497 27.19 -5.29 17.29
N GLY A 498 27.71 -4.32 16.52
CA GLY A 498 28.19 -4.53 15.16
C GLY A 498 27.10 -4.48 14.10
N GLY A 499 25.88 -4.09 14.48
CA GLY A 499 24.80 -3.79 13.53
C GLY A 499 25.06 -2.48 12.81
N ALA A 500 24.36 -2.24 11.71
CA ALA A 500 24.58 -1.06 10.87
C ALA A 500 23.31 -0.61 10.16
N VAL A 501 23.20 0.69 9.92
CA VAL A 501 22.08 1.28 9.17
C VAL A 501 22.63 2.13 8.04
N PHE A 502 22.01 2.02 6.86
CA PHE A 502 22.21 2.92 5.74
C PHE A 502 20.84 3.41 5.26
N SER A 503 20.66 4.72 5.20
CA SER A 503 19.38 5.34 4.86
C SER A 503 19.57 6.37 3.76
N VAL A 504 18.69 6.37 2.76
CA VAL A 504 18.70 7.34 1.65
C VAL A 504 17.70 8.47 1.85
N GLY A 505 16.65 8.22 2.65
CA GLY A 505 15.63 9.19 3.03
C GLY A 505 14.80 9.75 1.87
N SER A 506 14.53 8.96 0.82
CA SER A 506 13.82 9.41 -0.38
C SER A 506 12.98 8.31 -1.03
N ILE A 507 11.70 8.62 -1.30
CA ILE A 507 10.79 7.77 -2.10
C ILE A 507 11.29 7.63 -3.54
N CYS A 508 11.99 8.62 -4.09
CA CYS A 508 12.48 8.57 -5.48
C CYS A 508 13.70 7.67 -5.69
N TRP A 509 14.30 7.10 -4.63
CA TRP A 509 15.51 6.28 -4.76
C TRP A 509 15.28 5.00 -5.60
N PRO A 510 14.26 4.17 -5.31
CA PRO A 510 14.02 2.92 -6.04
C PRO A 510 13.67 3.14 -7.52
N SER A 511 12.97 4.24 -7.84
CA SER A 511 12.70 4.61 -9.22
C SER A 511 13.92 5.13 -9.99
N SER A 512 15.03 5.41 -9.29
CA SER A 512 16.28 5.90 -9.89
C SER A 512 17.32 4.80 -10.05
N VAL A 513 17.21 3.70 -9.29
CA VAL A 513 18.25 2.67 -9.18
C VAL A 513 18.56 1.93 -10.50
N LEU A 514 17.59 1.85 -11.42
CA LEU A 514 17.75 1.20 -12.73
C LEU A 514 18.34 2.11 -13.80
N VAL A 515 18.21 3.42 -13.64
CA VAL A 515 18.54 4.40 -14.69
C VAL A 515 19.78 5.21 -14.32
N ASP A 516 19.94 5.58 -13.05
CA ASP A 516 21.11 6.33 -12.60
C ASP A 516 22.26 5.41 -12.15
N ARG A 517 23.40 5.51 -12.83
CA ARG A 517 24.60 4.68 -12.58
C ARG A 517 25.14 4.84 -11.16
N ALA A 518 25.15 6.05 -10.61
CA ALA A 518 25.72 6.28 -9.28
C ALA A 518 24.80 5.76 -8.19
N VAL A 519 23.48 5.99 -8.31
CA VAL A 519 22.46 5.41 -7.41
C VAL A 519 22.57 3.88 -7.40
N SER A 520 22.66 3.26 -8.58
CA SER A 520 22.89 1.81 -8.73
C SER A 520 24.16 1.36 -8.00
N GLN A 521 25.31 1.99 -8.30
CA GLN A 521 26.59 1.57 -7.74
C GLN A 521 26.64 1.73 -6.21
N ILE A 522 26.11 2.83 -5.66
CA ILE A 522 26.04 3.07 -4.21
C ILE A 522 25.18 2.00 -3.54
N THR A 523 23.99 1.72 -4.09
CA THR A 523 23.09 0.66 -3.57
C THR A 523 23.81 -0.69 -3.56
N ALA A 524 24.51 -1.03 -4.64
CA ALA A 524 25.26 -2.28 -4.73
C ALA A 524 26.43 -2.36 -3.75
N ASN A 525 27.16 -1.27 -3.53
CA ASN A 525 28.26 -1.22 -2.58
C ASN A 525 27.77 -1.46 -1.16
N VAL A 526 26.68 -0.80 -0.74
CA VAL A 526 26.08 -0.98 0.59
C VAL A 526 25.59 -2.41 0.77
N LEU A 527 24.87 -2.94 -0.21
CA LEU A 527 24.34 -4.30 -0.10
C LEU A 527 25.46 -5.35 -0.01
N ARG A 528 26.50 -5.26 -0.85
CA ARG A 528 27.68 -6.14 -0.76
C ARG A 528 28.35 -6.03 0.60
N ARG A 529 28.63 -4.81 1.06
CA ARG A 529 29.29 -4.58 2.35
C ARG A 529 28.46 -5.15 3.49
N PHE A 530 27.15 -4.90 3.53
CA PHE A 530 26.29 -5.38 4.62
C PHE A 530 26.14 -6.90 4.60
N ARG A 531 26.09 -7.51 3.42
CA ARG A 531 26.03 -8.97 3.26
C ARG A 531 27.34 -9.65 3.66
N ASP A 532 28.48 -9.12 3.19
CA ASP A 532 29.79 -9.79 3.25
C ASP A 532 30.59 -9.48 4.52
N SER A 533 30.17 -8.49 5.31
CA SER A 533 30.83 -8.18 6.58
C SER A 533 30.63 -9.32 7.57
N THR A 534 31.70 -10.06 7.85
CA THR A 534 31.76 -10.97 8.99
C THR A 534 31.80 -10.15 10.27
N SER A 535 30.80 -10.34 11.12
CA SER A 535 30.78 -9.91 12.52
C SER A 535 32.04 -10.33 13.27
#